data_AF-A0A3P8JKQ4-F1
#
_entry.id   AF-A0A3P8JKQ4-F1
#
_cell.length_a   1.000
_cell.length_b   1.000
_cell.length_c   1.000
_cell.angle_alpha   90.00
_cell.angle_beta   90.00
_cell.angle_gamma   90.00
#
_symmetry.space_group_name_H-M   'P 1'
#
loop_
_entity.id
_entity.type
_entity.pdbx_description
1 polymer ?
#
loop_
_entity_poly.entity_id
_entity_poly.type
_entity_poly.pdbx_seq_one_letter_code
_entity_poly.pdbx_strand_id
1 'polypeptide(L)'
;MRLYDVTQEPRYLALVNYFVEERGAQPHFYDIEYEKRGKTSWWNTYGPAWMVMDKAYSQAHQPIAEQPVAIGHAVRFVYLMTGVAHLARLSQDEGKRRDCLRLWNNMVQRQLYITGGIGSQSSGEAFSSDYDLPNDTVYAESCASIGLMMFARRMLEMEADSQYADVMERALYNTVLGGMALDGKHFFYVNPLGSAS
;
A
#
# COMPACT_ATOMS: atom_id res chain seq x y z
N MET A 1 -3.31 -11.03 -10.51
CA MET A 1 -2.97 -12.38 -10.01
C MET A 1 -4.17 -13.30 -9.81
N ARG A 2 -5.26 -12.91 -9.12
CA ARG A 2 -6.43 -13.79 -8.95
C ARG A 2 -6.99 -14.39 -10.24
N LEU A 3 -6.98 -13.61 -11.33
CA LEU A 3 -7.40 -14.12 -12.63
C LEU A 3 -6.47 -15.24 -13.15
N TYR A 4 -5.16 -15.08 -12.98
CA TYR A 4 -4.18 -16.14 -13.29
C TYR A 4 -4.41 -17.39 -12.45
N ASP A 5 -4.70 -17.27 -11.15
CA ASP A 5 -4.92 -18.45 -10.29
C ASP A 5 -6.05 -19.34 -10.81
N VAL A 6 -7.12 -18.73 -11.33
CA VAL A 6 -8.31 -19.45 -11.80
C VAL A 6 -8.15 -19.93 -13.24
N THR A 7 -7.52 -19.14 -14.12
CA THR A 7 -7.45 -19.47 -15.55
C THR A 7 -6.15 -20.16 -15.96
N GLN A 8 -5.10 -20.04 -15.16
CA GLN A 8 -3.73 -20.46 -15.47
C GLN A 8 -3.19 -19.85 -16.79
N GLU A 9 -3.78 -18.72 -17.24
CA GLU A 9 -3.38 -18.05 -18.48
C GLU A 9 -2.11 -17.21 -18.27
N PRO A 10 -0.95 -17.60 -18.85
CA PRO A 10 0.34 -16.99 -18.57
C PRO A 10 0.42 -15.50 -18.91
N ARG A 11 -0.39 -15.01 -19.86
CA ARG A 11 -0.44 -13.56 -20.19
C ARG A 11 -0.81 -12.71 -18.99
N TYR A 12 -1.62 -13.22 -18.06
CA TYR A 12 -2.01 -12.46 -16.86
C TYR A 12 -0.87 -12.34 -15.85
N LEU A 13 -0.03 -13.37 -15.71
CA LEU A 13 1.18 -13.31 -14.91
C LEU A 13 2.17 -12.31 -15.51
N ALA A 14 2.42 -12.43 -16.82
CA ALA A 14 3.32 -11.54 -17.56
C ALA A 14 2.89 -10.08 -17.51
N LEU A 15 1.58 -9.81 -17.64
CA LEU A 15 1.03 -8.46 -17.56
C LEU A 15 1.20 -7.84 -16.16
N VAL A 16 1.01 -8.62 -15.10
CA VAL A 16 1.26 -8.12 -13.73
C VAL A 16 2.74 -7.83 -13.52
N ASN A 17 3.63 -8.72 -14.00
CA ASN A 17 5.06 -8.45 -13.95
C ASN A 17 5.42 -7.16 -14.69
N TYR A 18 4.91 -6.97 -15.90
CA TYR A 18 5.09 -5.73 -16.66
C TYR A 18 4.67 -4.48 -15.86
N PHE A 19 3.46 -4.46 -15.28
CA PHE A 19 3.02 -3.30 -14.48
C PHE A 19 3.85 -3.04 -13.22
N VAL A 20 4.44 -4.08 -12.64
CA VAL A 20 5.34 -3.97 -11.48
C VAL A 20 6.68 -3.40 -11.90
N GLU A 21 7.28 -3.90 -12.98
CA GLU A 21 8.61 -3.47 -13.46
C GLU A 21 8.60 -2.06 -14.06
N GLU A 22 7.54 -1.68 -14.79
CA GLU A 22 7.44 -0.34 -15.38
C GLU A 22 7.21 0.76 -14.34
N ARG A 23 6.78 0.41 -13.13
CA ARG A 23 6.47 1.40 -12.09
C ARG A 23 7.76 2.05 -11.59
N GLY A 24 7.90 3.35 -11.88
CA GLY A 24 9.07 4.14 -11.51
C GLY A 24 10.27 4.00 -12.45
N ALA A 25 10.11 3.26 -13.55
CA ALA A 25 11.12 3.17 -14.59
C ALA A 25 11.32 4.52 -15.32
N GLN A 26 12.51 4.69 -15.91
CA GLN A 26 12.87 5.86 -16.71
C GLN A 26 12.95 5.50 -18.21
N PRO A 27 12.51 6.38 -19.12
CA PRO A 27 11.88 7.69 -18.86
C PRO A 27 10.49 7.58 -18.23
N HIS A 28 10.19 8.46 -17.28
CA HIS A 28 9.02 8.30 -16.42
C HIS A 28 7.68 8.48 -17.14
N PHE A 29 6.82 7.46 -17.07
CA PHE A 29 5.52 7.41 -17.75
C PHE A 29 4.62 8.62 -17.46
N TYR A 30 4.52 9.08 -16.20
CA TYR A 30 3.67 10.23 -15.87
C TYR A 30 4.14 11.52 -16.57
N ASP A 31 5.43 11.70 -16.77
CA ASP A 31 5.98 12.90 -17.39
C ASP A 31 5.66 12.89 -18.89
N ILE A 32 5.87 11.75 -19.53
CA ILE A 32 5.55 11.51 -20.94
C ILE A 32 4.05 11.75 -21.21
N GLU A 33 3.17 11.17 -20.38
CA GLU A 33 1.72 11.32 -20.55
C GLU A 33 1.23 12.73 -20.21
N TYR A 34 1.89 13.41 -19.26
CA TYR A 34 1.57 14.80 -18.95
C TYR A 34 1.92 15.73 -20.12
N GLU A 35 3.07 15.53 -20.76
CA GLU A 35 3.45 16.25 -21.98
C GLU A 35 2.50 15.97 -23.14
N LYS A 36 2.19 14.70 -23.43
CA LYS A 36 1.26 14.31 -24.53
C LYS A 36 -0.12 14.91 -24.40
N ARG A 37 -0.61 15.09 -23.17
CA ARG A 37 -1.93 15.69 -22.89
C ARG A 37 -1.91 17.21 -22.84
N GLY A 38 -0.83 17.85 -23.29
CA GLY A 38 -0.69 19.30 -23.32
C GLY A 38 -0.64 19.91 -21.92
N LYS A 39 -0.06 19.19 -20.94
CA LYS A 39 0.08 19.62 -19.54
C LYS A 39 -1.25 19.93 -18.83
N THR A 40 -2.34 19.33 -19.29
CA THR A 40 -3.66 19.49 -18.69
C THR A 40 -3.79 18.69 -17.39
N SER A 41 -4.46 19.27 -16.39
CA SER A 41 -4.77 18.62 -15.12
C SER A 41 -6.17 19.00 -14.64
N TRP A 42 -6.96 17.99 -14.28
CA TRP A 42 -8.37 18.14 -13.89
C TRP A 42 -8.59 18.09 -12.38
N TRP A 43 -7.67 17.45 -11.65
CA TRP A 43 -7.80 17.17 -10.22
C TRP A 43 -6.69 17.92 -9.45
N ASN A 44 -6.97 19.17 -9.10
CA ASN A 44 -5.97 20.10 -8.57
C ASN A 44 -6.02 20.25 -7.04
N THR A 45 -6.53 19.24 -6.33
CA THR A 45 -6.73 19.27 -4.86
C THR A 45 -5.46 19.67 -4.10
N TYR A 46 -4.29 19.24 -4.58
CA TYR A 46 -2.97 19.58 -4.01
C TYR A 46 -2.12 20.42 -4.98
N GLY A 47 -2.77 21.16 -5.89
CA GLY A 47 -2.13 21.94 -6.94
C GLY A 47 -2.12 21.25 -8.32
N PRO A 48 -1.73 21.98 -9.38
CA PRO A 48 -1.73 21.46 -10.75
C PRO A 48 -0.82 20.25 -10.90
N ALA A 49 -1.36 19.17 -11.47
CA ALA A 49 -0.62 17.94 -11.77
C ALA A 49 0.13 17.34 -10.55
N TRP A 50 -0.42 17.51 -9.34
CA TRP A 50 0.25 17.09 -8.10
C TRP A 50 0.67 15.61 -8.09
N MET A 51 -0.11 14.67 -8.64
CA MET A 51 0.30 13.25 -8.74
C MET A 51 1.44 13.00 -9.74
N VAL A 52 1.64 13.90 -10.71
CA VAL A 52 2.79 13.85 -11.63
C VAL A 52 4.04 14.35 -10.92
N MET A 53 3.90 15.36 -10.06
CA MET A 53 5.01 15.97 -9.32
C MET A 53 5.41 15.14 -8.10
N ASP A 54 4.43 14.69 -7.33
CA ASP A 54 4.58 13.78 -6.19
C ASP A 54 4.35 12.33 -6.62
N LYS A 55 5.38 11.76 -7.24
CA LYS A 55 5.39 10.36 -7.68
C LYS A 55 5.46 9.39 -6.50
N ALA A 56 5.81 9.86 -5.30
CA ALA A 56 5.86 9.03 -4.11
C ALA A 56 4.46 8.63 -3.66
N TYR A 57 3.46 9.51 -3.85
CA TYR A 57 2.05 9.23 -3.57
C TYR A 57 1.54 7.90 -4.16
N SER A 58 1.98 7.55 -5.37
CA SER A 58 1.63 6.31 -6.06
C SER A 58 2.78 5.29 -6.13
N GLN A 59 3.78 5.39 -5.25
CA GLN A 59 4.93 4.47 -5.20
C GLN A 59 5.64 4.35 -6.55
N ALA A 60 5.67 5.43 -7.34
CA ALA A 60 6.24 5.48 -8.68
C ALA A 60 7.48 6.39 -8.77
N HIS A 61 7.98 6.89 -7.64
CA HIS A 61 9.16 7.75 -7.58
C HIS A 61 10.46 7.02 -7.99
N GLN A 62 10.51 5.69 -7.83
CA GLN A 62 11.61 4.81 -8.25
C GLN A 62 11.10 3.37 -8.41
N PRO A 63 11.83 2.49 -9.12
CA PRO A 63 11.52 1.06 -9.19
C PRO A 63 11.35 0.44 -7.79
N ILE A 64 10.43 -0.52 -7.63
CA ILE A 64 10.13 -1.13 -6.32
C ILE A 64 11.38 -1.76 -5.70
N ALA A 65 12.25 -2.35 -6.53
CA ALA A 65 13.53 -2.92 -6.12
C ALA A 65 14.46 -1.91 -5.42
N GLU A 66 14.29 -0.62 -5.70
CA GLU A 66 15.10 0.47 -5.17
C GLU A 66 14.41 1.19 -3.99
N GLN A 67 13.13 0.92 -3.72
CA GLN A 67 12.38 1.56 -2.63
C GLN A 67 12.83 1.03 -1.26
N PRO A 68 13.38 1.89 -0.36
CA PRO A 68 13.90 1.44 0.92
C PRO A 68 12.83 1.47 2.03
N VAL A 69 11.77 2.27 1.86
CA VAL A 69 10.77 2.56 2.89
C VAL A 69 9.36 2.61 2.30
N ALA A 70 8.35 2.34 3.12
CA ALA A 70 6.94 2.50 2.76
C ALA A 70 6.57 3.99 2.78
N ILE A 71 6.21 4.55 1.63
CA ILE A 71 5.83 5.97 1.49
C ILE A 71 4.62 6.16 0.57
N GLY A 72 4.06 7.37 0.63
CA GLY A 72 2.90 7.75 -0.16
C GLY A 72 1.61 7.15 0.38
N HIS A 73 0.58 7.09 -0.47
CA HIS A 73 -0.77 6.70 -0.05
C HIS A 73 -0.80 5.25 0.47
N ALA A 74 -1.36 5.06 1.68
CA ALA A 74 -1.29 3.80 2.40
C ALA A 74 -1.99 2.65 1.65
N VAL A 75 -3.22 2.85 1.18
CA VAL A 75 -3.97 1.83 0.40
C VAL A 75 -3.25 1.44 -0.90
N ARG A 76 -2.72 2.42 -1.65
CA ARG A 76 -2.01 2.15 -2.92
C ARG A 76 -0.79 1.28 -2.68
N PHE A 77 -0.03 1.59 -1.63
CA PHE A 77 1.13 0.81 -1.23
C PHE A 77 0.74 -0.64 -0.89
N VAL A 78 -0.22 -0.89 0.00
CA VAL A 78 -0.55 -2.26 0.41
C VAL A 78 -1.19 -3.07 -0.72
N TYR A 79 -1.95 -2.45 -1.62
CA TYR A 79 -2.47 -3.14 -2.81
C TYR A 79 -1.38 -3.48 -3.81
N LEU A 80 -0.43 -2.56 -4.04
CA LEU A 80 0.74 -2.83 -4.86
C LEU A 80 1.54 -4.00 -4.29
N MET A 81 1.89 -3.94 -3.01
CA MET A 81 2.71 -4.96 -2.36
C MET A 81 1.99 -6.30 -2.21
N THR A 82 0.66 -6.31 -2.06
CA THR A 82 -0.14 -7.54 -2.19
C THR A 82 0.05 -8.20 -3.56
N GLY A 83 0.06 -7.40 -4.63
CA GLY A 83 0.31 -7.86 -5.99
C GLY A 83 1.73 -8.40 -6.18
N VAL A 84 2.73 -7.65 -5.69
CA VAL A 84 4.16 -8.02 -5.80
C VAL A 84 4.46 -9.30 -5.01
N ALA A 85 3.98 -9.44 -3.78
CA ALA A 85 4.18 -10.65 -2.99
C ALA A 85 3.55 -11.88 -3.65
N HIS A 86 2.36 -11.70 -4.23
CA HIS A 86 1.71 -12.78 -4.96
C HIS A 86 2.48 -13.15 -6.25
N LEU A 87 2.98 -12.15 -6.97
CA LEU A 87 3.84 -12.36 -8.14
C LEU A 87 5.11 -13.12 -7.73
N ALA A 88 5.83 -12.65 -6.71
CA ALA A 88 7.06 -13.26 -6.21
C ALA A 88 6.88 -14.74 -5.87
N ARG A 89 5.79 -15.10 -5.18
CA ARG A 89 5.45 -16.49 -4.85
C ARG A 89 5.25 -17.35 -6.09
N LEU A 90 4.48 -16.86 -7.07
CA LEU A 90 4.12 -17.64 -8.26
C LEU A 90 5.27 -17.74 -9.28
N SER A 91 6.10 -16.71 -9.39
CA SER A 91 7.27 -16.69 -10.27
C SER A 91 8.55 -17.20 -9.61
N GLN A 92 8.49 -17.52 -8.30
CA GLN A 92 9.66 -17.89 -7.49
C GLN A 92 10.80 -16.85 -7.59
N ASP A 93 10.44 -15.57 -7.65
CA ASP A 93 11.38 -14.46 -7.82
C ASP A 93 11.91 -13.99 -6.46
N GLU A 94 13.13 -14.39 -6.13
CA GLU A 94 13.77 -14.04 -4.85
C GLU A 94 14.08 -12.53 -4.73
N GLY A 95 14.26 -11.82 -5.86
CA GLY A 95 14.42 -10.37 -5.85
C GLY A 95 13.17 -9.69 -5.30
N LYS A 96 12.02 -9.99 -5.91
CA LYS A 96 10.72 -9.45 -5.48
C LYS A 96 10.34 -9.90 -4.08
N ARG A 97 10.69 -11.13 -3.68
CA ARG A 97 10.51 -11.59 -2.30
C ARG A 97 11.26 -10.70 -1.31
N ARG A 98 12.54 -10.41 -1.56
CA ARG A 98 13.35 -9.52 -0.70
C ARG A 98 12.80 -8.09 -0.67
N ASP A 99 12.27 -7.60 -1.79
CA ASP A 99 11.63 -6.29 -1.85
C ASP A 99 10.37 -6.23 -0.97
N CYS A 100 9.53 -7.27 -1.02
CA CYS A 100 8.38 -7.41 -0.14
C CYS A 100 8.80 -7.45 1.33
N LEU A 101 9.81 -8.23 1.68
CA LEU A 101 10.29 -8.34 3.07
C LEU A 101 10.85 -7.01 3.58
N ARG A 102 11.64 -6.30 2.77
CA ARG A 102 12.21 -4.99 3.11
C ARG A 102 11.10 -3.98 3.44
N LEU A 103 10.14 -3.85 2.53
CA LEU A 103 9.05 -2.89 2.66
C LEU A 103 8.02 -3.30 3.74
N TRP A 104 7.77 -4.59 3.91
CA TRP A 104 6.99 -5.13 5.04
C TRP A 104 7.63 -4.75 6.37
N ASN A 105 8.93 -5.00 6.54
CA ASN A 105 9.64 -4.73 7.79
C ASN A 105 9.65 -3.25 8.13
N ASN A 106 9.88 -2.36 7.15
CA ASN A 106 9.79 -0.93 7.39
C ASN A 106 8.39 -0.52 7.86
N MET A 107 7.33 -0.96 7.15
CA MET A 107 5.95 -0.65 7.50
C MET A 107 5.60 -1.16 8.91
N VAL A 108 5.81 -2.45 9.19
CA VAL A 108 5.36 -3.09 10.44
C VAL A 108 6.15 -2.63 11.65
N GLN A 109 7.47 -2.41 11.52
CA GLN A 109 8.30 -2.07 12.66
C GLN A 109 8.31 -0.57 12.97
N ARG A 110 8.00 0.29 12.00
CA ARG A 110 8.22 1.74 12.13
C ARG A 110 7.00 2.59 11.83
N GLN A 111 6.03 2.07 11.10
CA GLN A 111 4.90 2.85 10.58
C GLN A 111 3.52 2.17 10.78
N LEU A 112 3.44 1.24 11.74
CA LEU A 112 2.21 0.51 12.09
C LEU A 112 1.75 0.93 13.49
N TYR A 113 0.51 1.40 13.59
CA TYR A 113 -0.11 1.72 14.88
C TYR A 113 -0.39 0.44 15.69
N ILE A 114 -0.52 0.57 17.01
CA ILE A 114 -0.81 -0.57 17.89
C ILE A 114 -2.14 -1.27 17.55
N THR A 115 -3.07 -0.56 16.92
CA THR A 115 -4.36 -1.06 16.41
C THR A 115 -4.26 -1.74 15.04
N GLY A 116 -3.06 -1.83 14.45
CA GLY A 116 -2.87 -2.33 13.09
C GLY A 116 -3.24 -1.32 11.99
N GLY A 117 -3.54 -0.08 12.35
CA GLY A 117 -3.74 1.02 11.39
C GLY A 117 -2.42 1.44 10.73
N ILE A 118 -2.52 1.93 9.49
CA ILE A 118 -1.41 2.53 8.72
C ILE A 118 -1.88 3.81 8.03
N GLY A 119 -0.95 4.71 7.72
CA GLY A 119 -1.26 6.05 7.20
C GLY A 119 -1.41 7.05 8.35
N SER A 120 -0.32 7.73 8.68
CA SER A 120 -0.24 8.70 9.76
C SER A 120 -0.75 10.08 9.35
N GLN A 121 -0.79 10.40 8.05
CA GLN A 121 -1.18 11.73 7.57
C GLN A 121 -2.54 11.72 6.89
N SER A 122 -3.37 12.71 7.25
CA SER A 122 -4.60 13.02 6.51
C SER A 122 -4.32 13.56 5.12
N SER A 123 -3.26 14.38 4.98
CA SER A 123 -2.79 14.84 3.68
C SER A 123 -2.31 13.64 2.85
N GLY A 124 -3.00 13.38 1.75
CA GLY A 124 -2.68 12.27 0.86
C GLY A 124 -2.97 10.87 1.42
N GLU A 125 -3.59 10.75 2.60
CA GLU A 125 -3.95 9.46 3.21
C GLU A 125 -2.73 8.51 3.28
N ALA A 126 -1.61 9.09 3.73
CA ALA A 126 -0.27 8.60 3.42
C ALA A 126 0.53 8.20 4.65
N PHE A 127 1.54 7.36 4.40
CA PHE A 127 2.70 7.23 5.27
C PHE A 127 3.45 8.56 5.37
N SER A 128 4.08 8.83 6.52
CA SER A 128 4.95 9.99 6.72
C SER A 128 6.41 9.59 6.75
N SER A 129 6.93 9.29 7.94
CA SER A 129 8.31 8.93 8.21
C SER A 129 8.37 7.90 9.33
N ASP A 130 9.51 7.22 9.45
CA ASP A 130 9.70 6.21 10.48
C ASP A 130 9.41 6.77 11.89
N TYR A 131 8.57 6.06 12.64
CA TYR A 131 8.14 6.36 14.00
C TYR A 131 7.27 7.62 14.19
N ASP A 132 6.86 8.28 13.10
CA ASP A 132 5.89 9.37 13.15
C ASP A 132 4.46 8.83 13.20
N LEU A 133 4.03 8.49 14.43
CA LEU A 133 2.76 7.83 14.75
C LEU A 133 1.91 8.66 15.74
N PRO A 134 1.47 9.88 15.38
CA PRO A 134 0.66 10.73 16.27
C PRO A 134 -0.75 10.17 16.46
N ASN A 135 -1.20 10.01 17.71
CA ASN A 135 -2.51 9.40 18.00
C ASN A 135 -3.72 10.30 17.67
N ASP A 136 -3.53 11.62 17.70
CA ASP A 136 -4.56 12.65 17.57
C ASP A 136 -4.83 13.06 16.12
N THR A 137 -3.83 12.94 15.26
CA THR A 137 -3.87 13.36 13.85
C THR A 137 -3.79 12.19 12.87
N VAL A 138 -3.76 10.95 13.38
CA VAL A 138 -3.73 9.72 12.59
C VAL A 138 -4.92 9.64 11.63
N TYR A 139 -4.65 9.19 10.41
CA TYR A 139 -5.68 8.86 9.43
C TYR A 139 -6.18 7.41 9.59
N ALA A 140 -5.27 6.43 9.68
CA ALA A 140 -5.57 5.01 9.90
C ALA A 140 -6.81 4.53 9.15
N GLU A 141 -6.77 4.64 7.82
CA GLU A 141 -7.93 4.38 6.98
C GLU A 141 -8.38 2.91 7.11
N SER A 142 -9.70 2.68 7.17
CA SER A 142 -10.29 1.34 7.19
C SER A 142 -9.85 0.50 5.98
N CYS A 143 -9.81 1.09 4.77
CA CYS A 143 -9.35 0.38 3.56
C CYS A 143 -7.87 0.02 3.63
N ALA A 144 -7.05 0.85 4.26
CA ALA A 144 -5.62 0.59 4.37
C ALA A 144 -5.37 -0.61 5.29
N SER A 145 -6.15 -0.75 6.36
CA SER A 145 -6.12 -1.91 7.25
C SER A 145 -6.60 -3.20 6.57
N ILE A 146 -7.66 -3.12 5.74
CA ILE A 146 -8.09 -4.25 4.91
C ILE A 146 -7.00 -4.64 3.90
N GLY A 147 -6.39 -3.66 3.23
CA GLY A 147 -5.29 -3.89 2.31
C GLY A 147 -4.06 -4.48 3.00
N LEU A 148 -3.75 -4.06 4.23
CA LEU A 148 -2.71 -4.67 5.06
C LEU A 148 -3.01 -6.14 5.34
N MET A 149 -4.24 -6.51 5.66
CA MET A 149 -4.61 -7.93 5.81
C MET A 149 -4.42 -8.72 4.50
N MET A 150 -4.75 -8.13 3.35
CA MET A 150 -4.50 -8.77 2.06
C MET A 150 -3.01 -8.97 1.80
N PHE A 151 -2.17 -7.99 2.14
CA PHE A 151 -0.72 -8.07 1.98
C PHE A 151 -0.12 -9.11 2.94
N ALA A 152 -0.50 -9.08 4.22
CA ALA A 152 -0.11 -10.03 5.24
C ALA A 152 -0.41 -11.48 4.83
N ARG A 153 -1.59 -11.71 4.23
CA ARG A 153 -1.95 -13.04 3.73
C ARG A 153 -1.01 -13.50 2.62
N ARG A 154 -0.61 -12.61 1.71
CA ARG A 154 0.32 -12.96 0.63
C ARG A 154 1.75 -13.16 1.13
N MET A 155 2.17 -12.43 2.17
CA MET A 155 3.42 -12.70 2.86
C MET A 155 3.40 -14.09 3.50
N LEU A 156 2.32 -14.46 4.21
CA LEU A 156 2.17 -15.78 4.83
C LEU A 156 2.14 -16.94 3.81
N GLU A 157 1.49 -16.73 2.66
CA GLU A 157 1.48 -17.71 1.56
C GLU A 157 2.84 -17.83 0.87
N MET A 158 3.66 -16.77 0.91
CA MET A 158 5.01 -16.73 0.33
C MET A 158 6.06 -17.32 1.30
N GLU A 159 5.91 -17.07 2.60
CA GLU A 159 6.79 -17.52 3.66
C GLU A 159 5.99 -17.78 4.95
N ALA A 160 6.13 -18.99 5.49
CA ALA A 160 5.39 -19.43 6.68
C ALA A 160 6.00 -18.88 7.98
N ASP A 161 5.89 -17.57 8.19
CA ASP A 161 6.29 -16.89 9.43
C ASP A 161 5.04 -16.35 10.16
N SER A 162 4.94 -16.60 11.46
CA SER A 162 3.80 -16.21 12.29
C SER A 162 3.63 -14.70 12.38
N GLN A 163 4.69 -13.91 12.22
CA GLN A 163 4.62 -12.44 12.31
C GLN A 163 3.59 -11.84 11.32
N TYR A 164 3.40 -12.49 10.17
CA TYR A 164 2.42 -12.06 9.18
C TYR A 164 0.99 -12.28 9.66
N ALA A 165 0.73 -13.41 10.33
CA ALA A 165 -0.56 -13.72 10.93
C ALA A 165 -0.84 -12.80 12.13
N ASP A 166 0.16 -12.50 12.96
CA ASP A 166 0.01 -11.60 14.12
C ASP A 166 -0.41 -10.19 13.69
N VAL A 167 0.20 -9.66 12.62
CA VAL A 167 -0.18 -8.35 12.05
C VAL A 167 -1.57 -8.39 11.43
N MET A 168 -1.93 -9.48 10.74
CA MET A 168 -3.26 -9.67 10.17
C MET A 168 -4.34 -9.71 11.25
N GLU A 169 -4.10 -10.46 12.33
CA GLU A 169 -4.98 -10.56 13.49
C GLU A 169 -5.15 -9.19 14.17
N ARG A 170 -4.04 -8.48 14.40
CA ARG A 170 -4.05 -7.13 14.98
C ARG A 170 -4.92 -6.18 14.17
N ALA A 171 -4.76 -6.15 12.85
CA ALA A 171 -5.57 -5.28 12.00
C ALA A 171 -7.05 -5.68 12.01
N LEU A 172 -7.35 -6.98 11.95
CA LEU A 172 -8.71 -7.51 11.94
C LEU A 172 -9.48 -7.14 13.21
N TYR A 173 -8.94 -7.50 14.38
CA TYR A 173 -9.66 -7.35 15.65
C TYR A 173 -9.67 -5.93 16.22
N ASN A 174 -8.94 -4.99 15.61
CA ASN A 174 -8.91 -3.60 16.06
C ASN A 174 -9.45 -2.66 14.98
N THR A 175 -8.65 -2.30 13.97
CA THR A 175 -9.03 -1.22 13.04
C THR A 175 -10.13 -1.65 12.06
N VAL A 176 -10.12 -2.89 11.57
CA VAL A 176 -11.13 -3.35 10.60
C VAL A 176 -12.51 -3.51 11.24
N LEU A 177 -12.60 -4.20 12.37
CA LEU A 177 -13.87 -4.33 13.09
C LEU A 177 -14.30 -3.03 13.77
N GLY A 178 -13.36 -2.24 14.28
CA GLY A 178 -13.63 -0.92 14.88
C GLY A 178 -14.15 0.12 13.87
N GLY A 179 -13.87 -0.07 12.58
CA GLY A 179 -14.33 0.79 11.50
C GLY A 179 -15.84 0.66 11.17
N MET A 180 -16.57 -0.22 11.85
CA MET A 180 -18.01 -0.45 11.61
C MET A 180 -18.78 -0.43 12.94
N ALA A 181 -19.92 0.27 12.95
CA ALA A 181 -20.83 0.23 14.10
C ALA A 181 -21.42 -1.18 14.29
N LEU A 182 -21.77 -1.54 15.53
CA LEU A 182 -22.30 -2.86 15.86
C LEU A 182 -23.61 -3.21 15.12
N ASP A 183 -24.33 -2.21 14.63
CA ASP A 183 -25.55 -2.39 13.83
C ASP A 183 -25.27 -2.67 12.34
N GLY A 184 -24.01 -2.54 11.91
CA GLY A 184 -23.57 -2.72 10.53
C GLY A 184 -24.04 -1.64 9.56
N LYS A 185 -24.56 -0.50 10.05
CA LYS A 185 -25.15 0.56 9.21
C LYS A 185 -24.33 1.83 9.14
N HIS A 186 -23.35 1.99 10.02
CA HIS A 186 -22.50 3.16 10.10
C HIS A 186 -21.03 2.76 10.08
N PHE A 187 -20.20 3.57 9.44
CA PHE A 187 -18.81 3.23 9.14
C PHE A 187 -17.89 4.42 9.40
N PHE A 188 -16.70 4.12 9.90
CA PHE A 188 -15.60 5.07 9.96
C PHE A 188 -14.70 4.90 8.73
N TYR A 189 -14.38 6.03 8.11
CA TYR A 189 -13.31 6.09 7.11
C TYR A 189 -11.95 6.24 7.81
N VAL A 190 -11.89 7.09 8.85
CA VAL A 190 -10.71 7.42 9.66
C VAL A 190 -10.87 6.83 11.06
N ASN A 191 -9.82 6.18 11.59
CA ASN A 191 -9.84 5.49 12.89
C ASN A 191 -8.83 6.12 13.88
N PRO A 192 -9.19 7.23 14.56
CA PRO A 192 -8.30 7.92 15.49
C PRO A 192 -7.98 7.09 16.76
N LEU A 193 -6.79 7.27 17.32
CA LEU A 193 -6.36 6.62 18.57
C LEU A 193 -6.46 7.53 19.79
N GLY A 194 -6.67 8.84 19.59
CA GLY A 194 -7.00 9.81 20.63
C GLY A 194 -8.02 10.81 20.11
N SER A 195 -8.94 11.23 20.97
CA SER A 195 -9.78 12.40 20.73
C SER A 195 -9.19 13.58 21.49
N ALA A 196 -9.01 14.73 20.84
CA ALA A 196 -8.73 15.97 21.53
C ALA A 196 -9.86 16.25 22.52
N SER A 197 -9.55 16.25 23.82
CA SER A 197 -10.46 16.63 24.89
C SER A 197 -10.65 18.14 24.94
#